data_AF-A0A2D8UBC1-F1
#
_entry.id   AF-A0A2D8UBC1-F1
#
_cell.length_a   1.000
_cell.length_b   1.000
_cell.length_c   1.000
_cell.angle_alpha   90.00
_cell.angle_beta   90.00
_cell.angle_gamma   90.00
#
_symmetry.space_group_name_H-M   'P 1'
#
loop_
_entity.id
_entity.type
_entity.pdbx_description
1 polymer ?
#
loop_
_entity_poly.entity_id
_entity_poly.type
_entity_poly.pdbx_seq_one_letter_code
_entity_poly.pdbx_strand_id
1 'polypeptide(L)'
;MSFYRRDEKQIYTFWFFTAGDIVSVTMLLGVAFLLAFVQNWSNEGVVVKVVSIQGEEKFEIDQAMKRTYKGPLGMTIIENDSEGVYISESPCSKQICVFQGPIKNRGEIIACVPNRIVVTIWGETDLYDAVAK
;
A
#
# COMPACT_ATOMS: atom_id res chain seq x y z
N MET A 1 -26.58 67.40 32.17
CA MET A 1 -25.31 67.75 31.50
C MET A 1 -24.19 67.13 32.32
N SER A 2 -23.25 66.35 31.82
CA SER A 2 -22.95 65.77 30.52
C SER A 2 -21.72 64.85 30.73
N PHE A 3 -21.46 63.92 29.81
CA PHE A 3 -20.21 63.15 29.62
C PHE A 3 -19.92 62.06 30.66
N TYR A 4 -20.15 60.78 30.38
CA TYR A 4 -19.48 59.90 29.38
C TYR A 4 -17.95 59.93 29.48
N ARG A 5 -17.38 58.90 30.10
CA ARG A 5 -16.09 58.35 29.68
C ARG A 5 -16.13 56.83 29.87
N ARG A 6 -16.46 56.14 28.79
CA ARG A 6 -16.51 54.70 28.64
C ARG A 6 -15.08 54.22 28.40
N ASP A 7 -14.54 53.42 29.30
CA ASP A 7 -13.15 52.95 29.23
C ASP A 7 -12.94 52.01 28.03
N GLU A 8 -12.06 52.44 27.12
CA GLU A 8 -11.75 51.82 25.81
C GLU A 8 -10.85 50.56 25.90
N LYS A 9 -10.58 50.06 27.11
CA LYS A 9 -9.56 49.01 27.34
C LYS A 9 -10.04 47.58 27.09
N GLN A 10 -11.29 47.37 26.67
CA GLN A 10 -11.88 46.03 26.48
C GLN A 10 -11.77 45.49 25.04
N ILE A 11 -11.21 46.26 24.09
CA ILE A 11 -11.15 45.85 22.67
C ILE A 11 -9.86 45.05 22.36
N TYR A 12 -8.80 45.20 23.15
CA TYR A 12 -7.52 44.54 22.90
C TYR A 12 -7.43 43.07 23.39
N THR A 13 -8.36 42.62 24.24
CA THR A 13 -8.38 41.23 24.74
C THR A 13 -9.21 40.28 23.86
N PHE A 14 -9.79 40.79 22.77
CA PHE A 14 -10.50 39.95 21.78
C PHE A 14 -9.60 39.53 20.61
N TRP A 15 -8.39 40.09 20.51
CA TRP A 15 -7.42 39.85 19.43
C TRP A 15 -6.27 38.93 19.82
N PHE A 16 -6.35 38.26 20.97
CA PHE A 16 -5.32 37.31 21.42
C PHE A 16 -5.70 35.84 21.19
N PHE A 17 -6.92 35.58 20.72
CA PHE A 17 -7.43 34.23 20.46
C PHE A 17 -7.16 33.72 19.04
N THR A 18 -6.59 34.54 18.15
CA THR A 18 -6.66 34.23 16.71
C THR A 18 -5.33 33.80 16.11
N ALA A 19 -4.19 34.29 16.60
CA ALA A 19 -2.89 34.00 15.98
C ALA A 19 -2.35 32.61 16.35
N GLY A 20 -2.50 32.19 17.61
CA GLY A 20 -2.00 30.90 18.09
C GLY A 20 -2.73 29.71 17.49
N ASP A 21 -4.06 29.80 17.39
CA ASP A 21 -4.88 28.76 16.77
C ASP A 21 -4.61 28.67 15.26
N ILE A 22 -4.51 29.81 14.55
CA ILE A 22 -4.13 29.83 13.14
C ILE A 22 -2.73 29.23 12.92
N VAL A 23 -1.74 29.55 13.75
CA VAL A 23 -0.38 28.96 13.64
C VAL A 23 -0.42 27.45 13.92
N SER A 24 -1.20 27.01 14.90
CA SER A 24 -1.32 25.59 15.25
C SER A 24 -2.03 24.80 14.15
N VAL A 25 -3.12 25.33 13.60
CA VAL A 25 -3.89 24.72 12.51
C VAL A 25 -3.07 24.69 11.22
N THR A 26 -2.37 25.77 10.88
CA THR A 26 -1.51 25.81 9.69
C THR A 26 -0.31 24.88 9.80
N MET A 27 0.29 24.75 10.99
CA MET A 27 1.36 23.78 11.24
C MET A 27 0.86 22.34 11.12
N LEU A 28 -0.29 22.02 11.71
CA LEU A 28 -0.91 20.68 11.60
C LEU A 28 -1.27 20.34 10.15
N LEU A 29 -1.86 21.28 9.41
CA LEU A 29 -2.17 21.10 8.00
C LEU A 29 -0.90 20.95 7.16
N GLY A 30 0.16 21.71 7.46
CA GLY A 30 1.45 21.58 6.79
C GLY A 30 2.10 20.21 7.02
N VAL A 31 2.05 19.69 8.25
CA VAL A 31 2.54 18.34 8.58
C VAL A 31 1.70 17.27 7.88
N ALA A 32 0.37 17.39 7.91
CA ALA A 32 -0.51 16.46 7.21
C ALA A 32 -0.27 16.47 5.69
N PHE A 33 -0.04 17.64 5.10
CA PHE A 33 0.26 17.79 3.69
C PHE A 33 1.63 17.19 3.33
N LEU A 34 2.65 17.41 4.16
CA LEU A 34 3.97 16.78 3.98
C LEU A 34 3.89 15.26 4.09
N LEU A 35 3.14 14.73 5.06
CA LEU A 35 2.94 13.28 5.19
C LEU A 35 2.20 12.68 3.97
N ALA A 36 1.15 13.35 3.50
CA ALA A 36 0.43 12.92 2.29
C ALA A 36 1.32 12.97 1.04
N PHE A 37 2.16 14.01 0.91
CA PHE A 37 3.08 14.17 -0.21
C PHE A 37 4.17 13.09 -0.20
N VAL A 38 4.75 12.79 0.96
CA VAL A 38 5.75 11.72 1.13
C VAL A 38 5.14 10.34 0.82
N GLN A 39 3.90 10.07 1.24
CA GLN A 39 3.21 8.82 0.89
C GLN A 39 2.95 8.69 -0.62
N ASN A 40 2.61 9.79 -1.30
CA ASN A 40 2.35 9.78 -2.73
C ASN A 40 3.63 9.65 -3.61
N TRP A 41 4.81 9.87 -3.02
CA TRP A 41 6.10 9.70 -3.71
C TRP A 41 6.67 8.28 -3.62
N SER A 42 6.12 7.39 -2.80
CA SER A 42 6.52 5.97 -2.76
C SER A 42 5.81 5.13 -3.82
N ASN A 43 5.92 5.53 -5.09
CA ASN A 43 5.63 4.65 -6.23
C ASN A 43 6.89 3.82 -6.57
N GLU A 44 7.49 3.20 -5.55
CA GLU A 44 8.53 2.19 -5.78
C GLU A 44 7.87 0.96 -6.43
N GLY A 45 8.53 0.43 -7.46
CA GLY A 45 8.01 -0.58 -8.37
C GLY A 45 7.41 -1.77 -7.63
N VAL A 46 6.19 -2.14 -7.99
CA VAL A 46 5.50 -3.30 -7.42
C VAL A 46 6.07 -4.55 -8.09
N VAL A 47 6.81 -5.36 -7.32
CA VAL A 47 7.46 -6.58 -7.80
C VAL A 47 6.67 -7.79 -7.32
N VAL A 48 6.36 -8.70 -8.23
CA VAL A 48 5.73 -9.98 -7.91
C VAL A 48 6.82 -11.02 -7.75
N LYS A 49 6.83 -11.67 -6.59
CA LYS A 49 7.69 -12.82 -6.29
C LYS A 49 6.84 -14.09 -6.35
N VAL A 50 7.24 -15.04 -7.18
CA VAL A 50 6.66 -16.37 -7.25
C VAL A 50 7.68 -17.38 -6.72
N VAL A 51 7.32 -18.08 -5.66
CA VAL A 51 8.10 -19.19 -5.11
C VAL A 51 7.42 -20.50 -5.51
N SER A 52 8.15 -21.34 -6.22
CA SER A 52 7.69 -22.66 -6.66
C SER A 52 8.75 -23.72 -6.39
N ILE A 53 8.44 -24.99 -6.68
CA ILE A 53 9.43 -26.08 -6.64
C ILE A 53 10.55 -25.92 -7.69
N GLN A 54 10.34 -25.07 -8.70
CA GLN A 54 11.33 -24.79 -9.75
C GLN A 54 12.32 -23.69 -9.33
N GLY A 55 12.01 -22.95 -8.26
CA GLY A 55 12.80 -21.84 -7.77
C GLY A 55 11.95 -20.61 -7.46
N GLU A 56 12.65 -19.52 -7.17
CA GLU A 56 12.09 -18.19 -6.97
C GLU A 56 12.24 -17.37 -8.26
N GLU A 57 11.14 -16.81 -8.75
CA GLU A 57 11.11 -15.88 -9.88
C GLU A 57 10.53 -14.54 -9.43
N LYS A 58 11.11 -13.43 -9.93
CA LYS A 58 10.62 -12.08 -9.67
C LYS A 58 10.34 -11.37 -10.99
N PHE A 59 9.23 -10.64 -11.06
CA PHE A 59 8.86 -9.85 -12.22
C PHE A 59 8.02 -8.63 -11.84
N GLU A 60 8.03 -7.61 -12.67
CA GLU A 60 7.25 -6.38 -12.47
C GLU A 60 5.83 -6.52 -13.03
N ILE A 61 4.86 -5.86 -12.40
CA ILE A 61 3.47 -5.74 -12.88
C ILE A 61 3.41 -4.59 -13.91
N ASP A 62 4.12 -4.72 -15.03
CA ASP A 62 4.08 -3.71 -16.09
C ASP A 62 3.20 -4.16 -17.26
N GLN A 63 3.32 -5.43 -17.65
CA GLN A 63 2.64 -5.96 -18.84
C GLN A 63 1.86 -7.23 -18.53
N ALA A 64 0.71 -7.37 -19.19
CA ALA A 64 -0.11 -8.56 -19.04
C ALA A 64 0.65 -9.79 -19.53
N MET A 65 0.88 -10.75 -18.64
CA MET A 65 1.62 -11.97 -18.92
C MET A 65 0.93 -13.18 -18.31
N LYS A 66 1.15 -14.33 -18.95
CA LYS A 66 0.69 -15.63 -18.50
C LYS A 66 1.91 -16.52 -18.30
N ARG A 67 2.12 -16.98 -17.07
CA ARG A 67 3.21 -17.88 -16.69
C ARG A 67 2.64 -19.18 -16.15
N THR A 68 3.34 -20.28 -16.44
CA THR A 68 2.93 -21.61 -15.97
C THR A 68 4.01 -22.20 -15.09
N TYR A 69 3.61 -22.63 -13.90
CA TYR A 69 4.49 -23.22 -12.89
C TYR A 69 4.09 -24.67 -12.64
N LYS A 70 5.10 -25.53 -12.59
CA LYS A 70 4.89 -26.94 -12.26
C LYS A 70 4.87 -27.11 -10.74
N GLY A 71 3.83 -27.75 -10.22
CA GLY A 71 3.71 -28.17 -8.82
C GLY A 71 3.55 -29.70 -8.68
N PRO A 72 3.53 -30.23 -7.44
CA PRO A 72 3.33 -31.66 -7.18
C PRO A 72 2.04 -32.26 -7.74
N LEU A 73 0.96 -31.48 -7.90
CA LEU A 73 -0.31 -31.97 -8.45
C LEU A 73 -0.47 -31.69 -9.96
N GLY A 74 0.43 -30.91 -10.56
CA GLY A 74 0.37 -30.57 -11.99
C GLY A 74 0.70 -29.09 -12.26
N MET A 75 0.18 -28.57 -13.37
CA MET A 75 0.51 -27.23 -13.86
C MET A 75 -0.44 -26.18 -13.25
N THR A 76 0.10 -25.13 -12.67
CA THR A 76 -0.65 -23.97 -12.17
C THR A 76 -0.34 -22.76 -13.05
N ILE A 77 -1.38 -22.03 -13.46
CA ILE A 77 -1.26 -20.88 -14.35
C ILE A 77 -1.46 -19.61 -13.54
N ILE A 78 -0.50 -18.71 -13.64
CA ILE A 78 -0.50 -17.39 -13.02
C ILE A 78 -0.59 -16.36 -14.13
N GLU A 79 -1.54 -15.45 -14.01
CA GLU A 79 -1.78 -14.37 -14.95
C GLU A 79 -1.72 -13.03 -14.23
N ASN A 80 -1.29 -11.99 -14.95
CA ASN A 80 -1.40 -10.63 -14.47
C ASN A 80 -2.01 -9.75 -15.56
N ASP A 81 -2.85 -8.81 -15.14
CA ASP A 81 -3.51 -7.83 -16.01
C ASP A 81 -3.66 -6.48 -15.29
N SER A 82 -4.59 -5.63 -15.74
CA SER A 82 -4.87 -4.32 -15.14
C SER A 82 -5.43 -4.39 -13.72
N GLU A 83 -6.09 -5.50 -13.36
CA GLU A 83 -6.69 -5.70 -12.04
C GLU A 83 -5.65 -6.17 -11.03
N GLY A 84 -4.66 -6.94 -11.45
CA GLY A 84 -3.56 -7.40 -10.61
C GLY A 84 -3.01 -8.74 -11.05
N VAL A 85 -2.39 -9.47 -10.12
CA VAL A 85 -1.87 -10.83 -10.35
C VAL A 85 -2.78 -11.84 -9.69
N TYR A 86 -3.12 -12.91 -10.39
CA TYR A 86 -3.96 -14.00 -9.88
C TYR A 86 -3.57 -15.36 -10.45
N ILE A 87 -4.11 -16.41 -9.85
CA ILE A 87 -4.00 -17.77 -10.38
C ILE A 87 -5.26 -18.05 -11.18
N SER A 88 -5.14 -18.18 -12.50
CA SER A 88 -6.28 -18.46 -13.38
C SER A 88 -6.66 -19.94 -13.37
N GLU A 89 -5.70 -20.85 -13.19
CA GLU A 89 -5.94 -22.28 -13.19
C GLU A 89 -4.99 -23.03 -12.25
N SER A 90 -5.50 -24.05 -11.55
CA SER A 90 -4.70 -24.92 -10.69
C SER A 90 -5.35 -26.30 -10.58
N PRO A 91 -4.61 -27.43 -10.56
CA PRO A 91 -5.17 -28.78 -10.41
C PRO A 91 -5.57 -29.13 -8.96
N CYS A 92 -5.66 -28.15 -8.06
CA CYS A 92 -5.98 -28.40 -6.65
C CYS A 92 -7.49 -28.58 -6.41
N SER A 93 -7.90 -29.55 -5.60
CA SER A 93 -9.34 -29.84 -5.38
C SER A 93 -10.13 -28.66 -4.79
N LYS A 94 -9.49 -27.82 -3.97
CA LYS A 94 -10.19 -26.74 -3.26
C LYS A 94 -10.29 -25.43 -4.03
N GLN A 95 -9.48 -25.22 -5.07
CA GLN A 95 -9.47 -24.01 -5.89
C GLN A 95 -9.40 -22.67 -5.12
N ILE A 96 -8.98 -22.67 -3.84
CA ILE A 96 -8.99 -21.46 -2.99
C ILE A 96 -8.15 -20.34 -3.61
N CYS A 97 -6.99 -20.69 -4.16
CA CYS A 97 -6.10 -19.74 -4.80
C CYS A 97 -6.65 -19.13 -6.09
N VAL A 98 -7.55 -19.85 -6.79
CA VAL A 98 -8.24 -19.34 -7.99
C VAL A 98 -9.39 -18.42 -7.59
N PHE A 99 -10.18 -18.84 -6.59
CA PHE A 99 -11.29 -18.03 -6.07
C PHE A 99 -10.86 -16.78 -5.31
N GLN A 100 -9.61 -16.71 -4.84
CA GLN A 100 -9.07 -15.52 -4.18
C GLN A 100 -9.06 -14.29 -5.11
N GLY A 101 -8.90 -14.49 -6.42
CA GLY A 101 -8.89 -13.41 -7.40
C GLY A 101 -7.58 -12.58 -7.42
N PRO A 102 -7.60 -11.40 -8.07
CA PRO A 102 -6.42 -10.56 -8.26
C PRO A 102 -5.93 -9.92 -6.97
N ILE A 103 -4.62 -9.95 -6.77
CA ILE A 103 -3.88 -9.18 -5.77
C ILE A 103 -3.10 -8.06 -6.46
N LYS A 104 -3.01 -6.89 -5.82
CA LYS A 104 -2.37 -5.69 -6.35
C LYS A 104 -1.55 -4.91 -5.31
N ASN A 105 -1.87 -5.05 -4.04
CA ASN A 105 -1.25 -4.28 -2.97
C ASN A 105 -0.05 -5.00 -2.36
N ARG A 106 0.91 -4.22 -1.86
CA ARG A 106 2.10 -4.76 -1.16
C ARG A 106 1.69 -5.61 0.05
N GLY A 107 2.38 -6.72 0.25
CA GLY A 107 2.10 -7.66 1.33
C GLY A 107 0.94 -8.62 1.06
N GLU A 108 0.21 -8.47 -0.04
CA GLU A 108 -0.80 -9.45 -0.45
C GLU A 108 -0.14 -10.73 -0.97
N ILE A 109 -0.78 -11.86 -0.65
CA ILE A 109 -0.26 -13.20 -0.93
C ILE A 109 -1.37 -14.09 -1.48
N ILE A 110 -1.06 -14.85 -2.52
CA ILE A 110 -1.85 -16.00 -2.98
C ILE A 110 -1.02 -17.26 -2.80
N ALA A 111 -1.54 -18.25 -2.07
CA ALA A 111 -0.83 -19.50 -1.81
C ALA A 111 -1.64 -20.71 -2.31
N CYS A 112 -1.08 -21.44 -3.26
CA CYS A 112 -1.54 -22.78 -3.63
C CYS A 112 -0.74 -23.82 -2.84
N VAL A 113 -1.11 -24.00 -1.57
CA VAL A 113 -0.42 -24.93 -0.64
C VAL A 113 -0.25 -26.34 -1.24
N PRO A 114 -1.28 -26.96 -1.86
CA PRO A 114 -1.13 -28.31 -2.42
C PRO A 114 -0.14 -28.38 -3.58
N ASN A 115 -0.03 -27.31 -4.38
CA ASN A 115 0.96 -27.21 -5.46
C ASN A 115 2.29 -26.60 -5.05
N ARG A 116 2.47 -26.22 -3.78
CA ARG A 116 3.67 -25.58 -3.25
C ARG A 116 4.08 -24.34 -4.06
N ILE A 117 3.10 -23.54 -4.43
CA ILE A 117 3.28 -22.28 -5.16
C ILE A 117 2.79 -21.14 -4.28
N VAL A 118 3.61 -20.12 -4.10
CA VAL A 118 3.28 -18.92 -3.35
C VAL A 118 3.60 -17.70 -4.22
N VAL A 119 2.62 -16.83 -4.38
CA VAL A 119 2.73 -15.55 -5.09
C VAL A 119 2.63 -14.45 -4.05
N THR A 120 3.57 -13.51 -4.07
CA THR A 120 3.60 -12.39 -3.12
C THR A 120 3.94 -11.12 -3.85
N ILE A 121 3.25 -10.03 -3.49
CA ILE A 121 3.59 -8.69 -3.98
C ILE A 121 4.53 -8.02 -2.99
N TRP A 122 5.73 -7.69 -3.46
CA TRP A 122 6.81 -7.01 -2.74
C TRP A 122 6.94 -5.56 -3.21
N GLY A 123 7.26 -4.67 -2.26
CA GLY A 123 7.75 -3.32 -2.55
C GLY A 123 9.26 -3.22 -2.38
N GLU A 124 9.90 -2.24 -3.02
CA GLU A 124 11.35 -2.01 -2.91
C GLU A 124 11.77 -1.70 -1.45
N THR A 125 10.91 -1.07 -0.65
CA THR A 125 11.09 -0.91 0.81
C THR A 125 11.24 -2.22 1.60
N ASP A 126 10.74 -3.36 1.10
CA ASP A 126 10.83 -4.64 1.80
C ASP A 126 12.24 -5.28 1.69
N LEU A 127 13.16 -4.68 0.92
CA LEU A 127 14.57 -5.09 0.86
C LEU A 127 15.34 -4.82 2.16
N TYR A 128 14.78 -4.03 3.09
CA TYR A 128 15.42 -3.68 4.36
C TYR A 128 15.10 -4.63 5.53
N ASP A 129 14.12 -5.54 5.40
CA ASP A 129 13.75 -6.49 6.47
C ASP A 129 14.64 -7.75 6.52
N ALA A 130 15.81 -7.73 5.86
CA ALA A 130 16.79 -8.82 5.90
C ALA A 130 17.78 -8.75 7.09
N VAL A 131 17.50 -7.98 8.16
CA VAL A 131 18.31 -7.97 9.39
C VAL A 131 17.68 -8.86 10.46
N ALA A 132 17.71 -10.17 10.19
CA ALA A 132 17.69 -11.21 11.20
C ALA A 132 18.49 -12.41 10.65
N LYS A 133 19.82 -12.29 10.69
CA LYS A 133 20.72 -13.44 10.55
C LYS A 133 21.75 -13.42 11.66
#